data_AF-A0AA35QFP4-F1
#
_entry.id   AF-A0AA35QFP4-F1
#
_cell.length_a   1.000
_cell.length_b   1.000
_cell.length_c   1.000
_cell.angle_alpha   90.00
_cell.angle_beta   90.00
_cell.angle_gamma   90.00
#
_symmetry.space_group_name_H-M   'P 1'
#
loop_
_entity.id
_entity.type
_entity.pdbx_description
1 polymer ?
#
loop_
_entity_poly.entity_id
_entity_poly.type
_entity_poly.pdbx_seq_one_letter_code
_entity_poly.pdbx_strand_id
1 'polypeptide(L)'
;MEYTRLGKSGLKISNIVFGTMSLGRPNDQMPWTIDADQALPILKHAFDRGINTWDTADIYSYGDSERIVGQALKTYKIPRERVVILSKCYGGTPFEGEFDDLSEQERLVLMTQNTGRMVNRIGLSRKHIFDAVDASIERLGTYLDVLQIHRLDREAPREEIMKALNDVIESGKVRYIGASSMHAWEFQALNNVAEKNGWHKFVSMQDYHSLLHREEEREMHPYCRDAGIGIIPWSPLARGLLARPFKPDSAKTEREKTDYYAQLLIGPTTEEDISTIGRVEELAQKHGCTMAQVSLAWSLKKGVNPIVGFTSIERVDEAVEAVKLLKDGLLDDGDMSYLEEPYIPKAALDSAWLSWHRVAKGPLCYPPEVEAMQYIAANTNIPIPKLYGTHIHNGRLFIEMEYVPGESLAAAWRDGHLTLDQDLNIAAELKQHISTLRALRPPTDLICSAFQNPAMDCRIGSRFFGPIPLGEFHSLARGNLHRDDWHLISPEMEATHQTNYKICFAHADLAPRNIMVKNGRIVAIIDWAFSGWYPEYWDYTKAHYIWNEKWYQFIPLAFPLYENELKTEAALWEKLPDPGDARWASIPAFSRSGSVPSATWMAQRAGRELIDLWAIPSLQSRIIPQKVH
;
A
#
# COMPACT_ATOMS: atom_id res chain seq x y z
N MET A 1 -25.79 10.10 27.06
CA MET A 1 -25.26 10.13 25.68
C MET A 1 -26.03 11.15 24.86
N GLU A 2 -25.34 11.88 23.98
CA GLU A 2 -25.98 12.75 22.98
C GLU A 2 -26.15 12.00 21.65
N TYR A 3 -27.17 12.40 20.88
CA TYR A 3 -27.53 11.77 19.62
C TYR A 3 -27.59 12.81 18.50
N THR A 4 -27.01 12.47 17.36
CA THR A 4 -27.02 13.29 16.15
C THR A 4 -27.66 12.53 14.99
N ARG A 5 -28.01 13.24 13.91
CA ARG A 5 -28.45 12.59 12.67
C ARG A 5 -27.25 11.99 11.95
N LEU A 6 -27.43 10.81 11.36
CA LEU A 6 -26.45 10.26 10.43
C LEU A 6 -26.57 10.99 9.08
N GLY A 7 -25.76 12.04 8.91
CA GLY A 7 -25.89 12.97 7.79
C GLY A 7 -27.23 13.69 7.79
N LYS A 8 -27.84 13.87 6.61
CA LYS A 8 -29.18 14.44 6.43
C LYS A 8 -30.31 13.42 6.60
N SER A 9 -30.00 12.16 6.95
CA SER A 9 -31.01 11.11 7.09
C SER A 9 -31.94 11.31 8.31
N GLY A 10 -33.03 10.53 8.32
CA GLY A 10 -33.94 10.42 9.45
C GLY A 10 -33.32 9.74 10.69
N LEU A 11 -32.28 8.93 10.47
CA LEU A 11 -31.67 8.05 11.47
C LEU A 11 -30.84 8.85 12.48
N LYS A 12 -31.04 8.57 13.78
CA LYS A 12 -30.23 9.15 14.86
C LYS A 12 -29.27 8.12 15.45
N ILE A 13 -28.00 8.50 15.56
CA ILE A 13 -26.93 7.70 16.12
C ILE A 13 -26.35 8.36 17.37
N SER A 14 -25.76 7.57 18.26
CA SER A 14 -25.01 8.07 19.41
C SER A 14 -23.72 8.73 18.94
N ASN A 15 -23.27 9.77 19.65
CA ASN A 15 -22.06 10.51 19.24
C ASN A 15 -20.80 9.62 19.19
N ILE A 16 -20.75 8.60 20.03
CA ILE A 16 -19.79 7.49 19.97
C ILE A 16 -20.48 6.27 19.37
N VAL A 17 -19.81 5.59 18.44
CA VAL A 17 -20.26 4.32 17.87
C VAL A 17 -19.42 3.19 18.46
N PHE A 18 -20.05 2.09 18.88
CA PHE A 18 -19.31 0.91 19.37
C PHE A 18 -18.89 0.04 18.18
N GLY A 19 -17.61 0.03 17.84
CA GLY A 19 -17.03 -0.93 16.89
C GLY A 19 -16.76 -2.29 17.54
N THR A 20 -17.23 -3.36 16.92
CA THR A 20 -17.23 -4.72 17.51
C THR A 20 -16.18 -5.64 16.90
N MET A 21 -15.15 -5.12 16.22
CA MET A 21 -14.07 -5.92 15.64
C MET A 21 -13.32 -6.77 16.67
N SER A 22 -13.29 -6.34 17.94
CA SER A 22 -12.70 -7.11 19.05
C SER A 22 -13.62 -8.20 19.59
N LEU A 23 -14.87 -8.31 19.16
CA LEU A 23 -15.81 -9.31 19.67
C LEU A 23 -15.75 -10.55 18.79
N GLY A 24 -15.27 -11.66 19.34
CA GLY A 24 -15.08 -12.92 18.63
C GLY A 24 -14.15 -13.85 19.39
N ARG A 25 -14.06 -15.11 18.96
CA ARG A 25 -13.17 -16.09 19.58
C ARG A 25 -11.69 -15.70 19.35
N PRO A 26 -10.86 -15.63 20.41
CA PRO A 26 -9.42 -15.49 20.28
C PRO A 26 -8.83 -16.56 19.36
N ASN A 27 -7.90 -16.15 18.50
CA ASN A 27 -7.10 -17.02 17.66
C ASN A 27 -5.67 -16.50 17.56
N ASP A 28 -4.78 -17.24 16.90
CA ASP A 28 -3.35 -16.90 16.84
C ASP A 28 -3.05 -15.53 16.21
N GLN A 29 -3.90 -15.02 15.31
CA GLN A 29 -3.72 -13.71 14.67
C GLN A 29 -4.41 -12.57 15.40
N MET A 30 -5.53 -12.86 16.06
CA MET A 30 -6.31 -11.89 16.82
C MET A 30 -6.49 -12.35 18.28
N PRO A 31 -5.39 -12.61 19.02
CA PRO A 31 -5.47 -13.08 20.41
C PRO A 31 -6.06 -12.02 21.35
N TRP A 32 -6.17 -10.79 20.86
CA TRP A 32 -6.75 -9.63 21.54
C TRP A 32 -8.27 -9.51 21.41
N THR A 33 -8.92 -10.42 20.66
CA THR A 33 -10.39 -10.49 20.63
C THR A 33 -10.92 -11.07 21.95
N ILE A 34 -12.20 -10.81 22.24
CA ILE A 34 -12.89 -11.24 23.44
C ILE A 34 -14.14 -12.02 23.06
N ASP A 35 -14.35 -13.16 23.74
CA ASP A 35 -15.47 -14.05 23.49
C ASP A 35 -16.82 -13.48 23.97
N ALA A 36 -17.89 -14.25 23.76
CA ALA A 36 -19.24 -13.84 24.12
C ALA A 36 -19.39 -13.56 25.63
N ASP A 37 -18.78 -14.35 26.51
CA ASP A 37 -18.94 -14.22 27.95
C ASP A 37 -18.38 -12.88 28.45
N GLN A 38 -17.29 -12.42 27.84
CA GLN A 38 -16.70 -11.11 28.12
C GLN A 38 -17.40 -9.96 27.39
N ALA A 39 -17.82 -10.19 26.14
CA ALA A 39 -18.39 -9.17 25.27
C ALA A 39 -19.81 -8.75 25.67
N LEU A 40 -20.65 -9.69 26.10
CA LEU A 40 -22.06 -9.46 26.39
C LEU A 40 -22.28 -8.38 27.48
N PRO A 41 -21.60 -8.44 28.65
CA PRO A 41 -21.72 -7.38 29.66
C PRO A 41 -21.29 -5.99 29.15
N ILE A 42 -20.28 -5.92 28.27
CA ILE A 42 -19.80 -4.65 27.70
C ILE A 42 -20.83 -4.05 26.75
N LEU A 43 -21.43 -4.86 25.86
CA LEU A 43 -22.52 -4.42 24.98
C LEU A 43 -23.73 -3.93 25.78
N LYS A 44 -24.08 -4.64 26.85
CA LYS A 44 -25.15 -4.22 27.76
C LYS A 44 -24.85 -2.89 28.43
N HIS A 45 -23.64 -2.73 28.98
CA HIS A 45 -23.22 -1.49 29.62
C HIS A 45 -23.20 -0.32 28.63
N ALA A 46 -22.67 -0.51 27.42
CA ALA A 46 -22.70 0.49 26.36
C ALA A 46 -24.13 0.96 26.06
N PHE A 47 -25.08 0.02 25.92
CA PHE A 47 -26.50 0.36 25.76
C PHE A 47 -27.06 1.15 26.94
N ASP A 48 -26.76 0.72 28.19
CA ASP A 48 -27.24 1.39 29.40
C ASP A 48 -26.70 2.82 29.55
N ARG A 49 -25.47 3.06 29.08
CA ARG A 49 -24.86 4.39 29.00
C ARG A 49 -25.37 5.23 27.81
N GLY A 50 -26.21 4.65 26.98
CA GLY A 50 -26.89 5.30 25.85
C GLY A 50 -26.16 5.20 24.52
N ILE A 51 -25.08 4.43 24.41
CA ILE A 51 -24.47 4.10 23.11
C ILE A 51 -25.41 3.15 22.38
N ASN A 52 -26.16 3.69 21.42
CA ASN A 52 -27.19 2.95 20.70
C ASN A 52 -26.72 2.46 19.33
N THR A 53 -25.52 2.84 18.89
CA THR A 53 -25.04 2.56 17.53
C THR A 53 -23.87 1.58 17.60
N TRP A 54 -24.04 0.42 16.98
CA TRP A 54 -23.07 -0.68 17.00
C TRP A 54 -22.65 -1.04 15.57
N ASP A 55 -21.34 -1.05 15.33
CA ASP A 55 -20.71 -1.30 14.04
C ASP A 55 -19.97 -2.64 14.06
N THR A 56 -20.40 -3.56 13.20
CA THR A 56 -19.81 -4.90 13.02
C THR A 56 -19.49 -5.13 11.53
N ALA A 57 -19.08 -6.33 11.14
CA ALA A 57 -18.92 -6.75 9.75
C ALA A 57 -19.09 -8.27 9.64
N ASP A 58 -19.51 -8.75 8.48
CA ASP A 58 -19.59 -10.18 8.14
C ASP A 58 -18.28 -10.94 8.36
N ILE A 59 -17.16 -10.27 8.11
CA ILE A 59 -15.82 -10.87 8.19
C ILE A 59 -15.20 -10.82 9.59
N TYR A 60 -15.74 -10.02 10.52
CA TYR A 60 -15.17 -9.89 11.86
C TYR A 60 -15.29 -11.21 12.62
N SER A 61 -14.13 -11.81 12.90
CA SER A 61 -14.00 -13.15 13.48
C SER A 61 -14.89 -14.18 12.77
N TYR A 62 -14.89 -14.16 11.43
CA TYR A 62 -15.65 -15.10 10.61
C TYR A 62 -17.17 -15.10 10.92
N GLY A 63 -17.70 -13.90 11.21
CA GLY A 63 -19.11 -13.67 11.53
C GLY A 63 -19.46 -13.84 13.01
N ASP A 64 -18.52 -14.24 13.88
CA ASP A 64 -18.79 -14.36 15.32
C ASP A 64 -19.17 -13.02 15.96
N SER A 65 -18.61 -11.91 15.47
CA SER A 65 -18.97 -10.57 15.96
C SER A 65 -20.47 -10.28 15.80
N GLU A 66 -21.03 -10.60 14.63
CA GLU A 66 -22.48 -10.45 14.36
C GLU A 66 -23.32 -11.36 15.24
N ARG A 67 -22.88 -12.62 15.48
CA ARG A 67 -23.57 -13.55 16.38
C ARG A 67 -23.60 -13.02 17.80
N ILE A 68 -22.49 -12.48 18.31
CA ILE A 68 -22.39 -11.90 19.65
C ILE A 68 -23.31 -10.68 19.79
N VAL A 69 -23.35 -9.80 18.80
CA VAL A 69 -24.28 -8.65 18.78
C VAL A 69 -25.73 -9.12 18.81
N GLY A 70 -26.11 -10.09 17.97
CA GLY A 70 -27.45 -10.68 17.97
C GLY A 70 -27.80 -11.37 19.30
N GLN A 71 -26.83 -12.04 19.92
CA GLN A 71 -26.97 -12.66 21.23
C GLN A 71 -27.20 -11.62 22.33
N ALA A 72 -26.51 -10.47 22.31
CA ALA A 72 -26.72 -9.40 23.28
C ALA A 72 -28.16 -8.87 23.28
N LEU A 73 -28.74 -8.67 22.09
CA LEU A 73 -30.13 -8.24 21.94
C LEU A 73 -31.09 -9.22 22.61
N LYS A 74 -30.90 -10.52 22.34
CA LYS A 74 -31.76 -11.59 22.87
C LYS A 74 -31.59 -11.77 24.37
N THR A 75 -30.35 -11.91 24.85
CA THR A 75 -30.01 -12.17 26.25
C THR A 75 -30.53 -11.07 27.17
N TYR A 76 -30.31 -9.81 26.80
CA TYR A 76 -30.70 -8.66 27.63
C TYR A 76 -32.07 -8.07 27.27
N LYS A 77 -32.79 -8.68 26.32
CA LYS A 77 -34.10 -8.22 25.83
C LYS A 77 -34.05 -6.73 25.42
N ILE A 78 -32.98 -6.33 24.75
CA ILE A 78 -32.80 -4.95 24.29
C ILE A 78 -33.81 -4.71 23.17
N PRO A 79 -34.70 -3.70 23.28
CA PRO A 79 -35.66 -3.40 22.23
C PRO A 79 -34.93 -3.05 20.93
N ARG A 80 -35.20 -3.80 19.86
CA ARG A 80 -34.47 -3.70 18.59
C ARG A 80 -34.55 -2.30 18.00
N GLU A 81 -35.68 -1.62 18.14
CA GLU A 81 -35.94 -0.26 17.68
C GLU A 81 -35.13 0.81 18.42
N ARG A 82 -34.49 0.46 19.54
CA ARG A 82 -33.61 1.38 20.30
C ARG A 82 -32.15 1.28 19.90
N VAL A 83 -31.78 0.35 19.03
CA VAL A 83 -30.39 0.12 18.59
C VAL A 83 -30.27 0.35 17.10
N VAL A 84 -29.16 0.94 16.67
CA VAL A 84 -28.76 1.10 15.28
C VAL A 84 -27.61 0.15 15.01
N ILE A 85 -27.82 -0.83 14.12
CA ILE A 85 -26.82 -1.84 13.77
C ILE A 85 -26.31 -1.54 12.36
N LEU A 86 -25.00 -1.30 12.29
CA LEU A 86 -24.25 -1.21 11.04
C LEU A 86 -23.49 -2.52 10.84
N SER A 87 -23.64 -3.13 9.67
CA SER A 87 -22.74 -4.21 9.25
C SER A 87 -22.13 -3.89 7.89
N LYS A 88 -21.18 -4.71 7.44
CA LYS A 88 -20.44 -4.50 6.20
C LYS A 88 -20.39 -5.77 5.39
N CYS A 89 -20.31 -5.61 4.07
CA CYS A 89 -20.01 -6.68 3.13
C CYS A 89 -18.85 -6.29 2.21
N TYR A 90 -17.97 -7.26 1.93
CA TYR A 90 -16.96 -7.23 0.86
C TYR A 90 -16.09 -8.49 0.90
N GLY A 91 -15.57 -8.82 2.08
CA GLY A 91 -14.60 -9.91 2.24
C GLY A 91 -15.29 -11.24 2.42
N GLY A 92 -14.60 -12.33 2.08
CA GLY A 92 -15.22 -13.64 2.03
C GLY A 92 -15.28 -14.27 3.41
N THR A 93 -16.48 -14.64 3.86
CA THR A 93 -16.64 -15.41 5.10
C THR A 93 -16.61 -16.91 4.78
N PRO A 94 -15.70 -17.70 5.38
CA PRO A 94 -15.64 -19.14 5.18
C PRO A 94 -16.86 -19.83 5.77
N PHE A 95 -17.25 -20.99 5.22
CA PHE A 95 -18.17 -21.88 5.90
C PHE A 95 -17.46 -22.55 7.07
N GLU A 96 -18.25 -23.04 8.03
CA GLU A 96 -17.71 -23.77 9.17
C GLU A 96 -16.91 -24.99 8.70
N GLY A 97 -15.67 -25.10 9.17
CA GLY A 97 -14.74 -26.16 8.80
C GLY A 97 -14.09 -26.05 7.40
N GLU A 98 -14.49 -25.08 6.57
CA GLU A 98 -14.03 -25.00 5.17
C GLU A 98 -12.52 -24.76 5.05
N PHE A 99 -11.95 -24.05 6.03
CA PHE A 99 -10.56 -23.61 6.04
C PHE A 99 -9.73 -24.28 7.14
N ASP A 100 -10.24 -25.36 7.75
CA ASP A 100 -9.53 -26.10 8.81
C ASP A 100 -8.18 -26.66 8.35
N ASP A 101 -8.01 -26.87 7.04
CA ASP A 101 -6.77 -27.32 6.40
C ASP A 101 -5.74 -26.20 6.16
N LEU A 102 -6.10 -24.93 6.37
CA LEU A 102 -5.27 -23.78 6.04
C LEU A 102 -4.73 -23.09 7.30
N SER A 103 -3.50 -22.57 7.21
CA SER A 103 -2.96 -21.65 8.21
C SER A 103 -3.77 -20.34 8.23
N GLU A 104 -3.79 -19.65 9.38
CA GLU A 104 -4.50 -18.36 9.49
C GLU A 104 -4.01 -17.31 8.47
N GLN A 105 -2.73 -17.35 8.06
CA GLN A 105 -2.21 -16.42 7.03
C GLN A 105 -2.80 -16.72 5.66
N GLU A 106 -2.90 -17.99 5.28
CA GLU A 106 -3.53 -18.41 4.02
C GLU A 106 -5.03 -18.08 4.01
N ARG A 107 -5.72 -18.29 5.15
CA ARG A 107 -7.12 -17.87 5.33
C ARG A 107 -7.28 -16.39 5.02
N LEU A 108 -6.41 -15.56 5.61
CA LEU A 108 -6.48 -14.12 5.46
C LEU A 108 -6.35 -13.65 4.01
N VAL A 109 -5.39 -14.22 3.28
CA VAL A 109 -5.17 -13.91 1.87
C VAL A 109 -6.38 -14.34 1.04
N LEU A 110 -6.86 -15.58 1.21
CA LEU A 110 -7.98 -16.10 0.44
C LEU A 110 -9.27 -15.30 0.66
N MET A 111 -9.51 -14.83 1.89
CA MET A 111 -10.68 -14.01 2.22
C MET A 111 -10.67 -12.60 1.62
N THR A 112 -9.60 -12.24 0.89
CA THR A 112 -9.49 -10.99 0.15
C THR A 112 -9.43 -11.16 -1.37
N GLN A 113 -9.42 -12.40 -1.87
CA GLN A 113 -9.25 -12.70 -3.29
C GLN A 113 -10.45 -13.43 -3.87
N ASN A 114 -11.14 -12.79 -4.81
CA ASN A 114 -12.33 -13.35 -5.47
C ASN A 114 -11.98 -14.48 -6.48
N THR A 115 -11.37 -15.55 -6.00
CA THR A 115 -10.91 -16.69 -6.80
C THR A 115 -10.97 -18.00 -6.01
N GLY A 116 -10.77 -19.13 -6.69
CA GLY A 116 -10.71 -20.45 -6.08
C GLY A 116 -11.93 -20.76 -5.20
N ARG A 117 -11.70 -21.14 -3.93
CA ARG A 117 -12.77 -21.46 -2.95
C ARG A 117 -13.66 -20.25 -2.61
N MET A 118 -13.18 -19.03 -2.86
CA MET A 118 -13.85 -17.77 -2.54
C MET A 118 -14.50 -17.07 -3.75
N VAL A 119 -14.50 -17.72 -4.92
CA VAL A 119 -15.11 -17.15 -6.13
C VAL A 119 -16.60 -16.82 -5.91
N ASN A 120 -17.01 -15.62 -6.30
CA ASN A 120 -18.33 -15.03 -6.08
C ASN A 120 -18.74 -14.82 -4.62
N ARG A 121 -17.79 -14.94 -3.68
CA ARG A 121 -18.02 -14.73 -2.24
C ARG A 121 -17.24 -13.52 -1.70
N ILE A 122 -16.67 -12.73 -2.60
CA ILE A 122 -15.88 -11.53 -2.30
C ILE A 122 -16.26 -10.44 -3.30
N GLY A 123 -16.12 -9.18 -2.90
CA GLY A 123 -16.36 -8.00 -3.73
C GLY A 123 -17.74 -7.42 -3.52
N LEU A 124 -18.30 -6.79 -4.55
CA LEU A 124 -19.62 -6.15 -4.52
C LEU A 124 -20.48 -6.57 -5.71
N SER A 125 -20.27 -7.79 -6.23
CA SER A 125 -21.20 -8.37 -7.20
C SER A 125 -22.61 -8.48 -6.59
N ARG A 126 -23.64 -8.40 -7.44
CA ARG A 126 -25.02 -8.57 -6.97
C ARG A 126 -25.21 -9.88 -6.20
N LYS A 127 -24.61 -10.96 -6.69
CA LYS A 127 -24.69 -12.27 -6.06
C LYS A 127 -24.15 -12.21 -4.63
N HIS A 128 -22.94 -11.68 -4.44
CA HIS A 128 -22.33 -11.63 -3.13
C HIS A 128 -23.05 -10.68 -2.17
N ILE A 129 -23.48 -9.50 -2.62
CA ILE A 129 -24.22 -8.55 -1.76
C ILE A 129 -25.47 -9.20 -1.17
N PHE A 130 -26.26 -9.90 -1.99
CA PHE A 130 -27.47 -10.58 -1.51
C PHE A 130 -27.15 -11.70 -0.53
N ASP A 131 -26.20 -12.58 -0.88
CA ASP A 131 -25.79 -13.71 -0.05
C ASP A 131 -25.21 -13.22 1.30
N ALA A 132 -24.39 -12.17 1.29
CA ALA A 132 -23.77 -11.59 2.47
C ALA A 132 -24.80 -10.94 3.41
N VAL A 133 -25.75 -10.17 2.86
CA VAL A 133 -26.83 -9.54 3.65
C VAL A 133 -27.70 -10.59 4.32
N ASP A 134 -28.06 -11.66 3.61
CA ASP A 134 -28.88 -12.74 4.16
C ASP A 134 -28.17 -13.47 5.29
N ALA A 135 -26.89 -13.78 5.10
CA ALA A 135 -26.09 -14.42 6.13
C ALA A 135 -25.87 -13.51 7.35
N SER A 136 -25.67 -12.20 7.16
CA SER A 136 -25.56 -11.23 8.25
C SER A 136 -26.85 -11.12 9.07
N ILE A 137 -28.00 -11.05 8.40
CA ILE A 137 -29.31 -11.02 9.07
C ILE A 137 -29.57 -12.29 9.87
N GLU A 138 -29.18 -13.44 9.33
CA GLU A 138 -29.27 -14.73 10.03
C GLU A 138 -28.42 -14.72 11.31
N ARG A 139 -27.14 -14.31 11.22
CA ARG A 139 -26.22 -14.25 12.36
C ARG A 139 -26.69 -13.26 13.43
N LEU A 140 -27.15 -12.07 13.02
CA LEU A 140 -27.69 -11.06 13.94
C LEU A 140 -29.07 -11.44 14.49
N GLY A 141 -29.82 -12.27 13.77
CA GLY A 141 -31.22 -12.59 14.05
C GLY A 141 -32.18 -11.41 13.87
N THR A 142 -31.81 -10.40 13.07
CA THR A 142 -32.60 -9.19 12.84
C THR A 142 -32.13 -8.43 11.58
N TYR A 143 -32.87 -7.41 11.15
CA TYR A 143 -32.54 -6.55 10.00
C TYR A 143 -31.32 -5.64 10.27
N LEU A 144 -30.70 -5.12 9.21
CA LEU A 144 -29.64 -4.11 9.30
C LEU A 144 -30.23 -2.69 9.24
N ASP A 145 -29.75 -1.78 10.09
CA ASP A 145 -30.08 -0.36 9.92
C ASP A 145 -29.24 0.25 8.80
N VAL A 146 -27.95 -0.01 8.78
CA VAL A 146 -27.07 0.45 7.70
C VAL A 146 -26.21 -0.70 7.18
N LEU A 147 -26.28 -0.99 5.89
CA LEU A 147 -25.29 -1.84 5.21
C LEU A 147 -24.18 -0.95 4.66
N GLN A 148 -22.95 -1.19 5.08
CA GLN A 148 -21.78 -0.52 4.53
C GLN A 148 -21.10 -1.40 3.49
N ILE A 149 -20.71 -0.84 2.35
CA ILE A 149 -19.71 -1.50 1.51
C ILE A 149 -18.36 -1.37 2.19
N HIS A 150 -17.73 -2.49 2.56
CA HIS A 150 -16.53 -2.47 3.40
C HIS A 150 -15.31 -1.91 2.63
N ARG A 151 -15.26 -2.16 1.32
CA ARG A 151 -14.31 -1.59 0.36
C ARG A 151 -15.03 -1.40 -0.97
N LEU A 152 -14.47 -0.56 -1.85
CA LEU A 152 -14.92 -0.50 -3.24
C LEU A 152 -14.38 -1.69 -4.04
N ASP A 153 -15.28 -2.47 -4.63
CA ASP A 153 -14.95 -3.39 -5.71
C ASP A 153 -14.80 -2.60 -7.02
N ARG A 154 -13.60 -2.64 -7.60
CA ARG A 154 -13.26 -1.91 -8.84
C ARG A 154 -13.44 -2.76 -10.09
N GLU A 155 -13.73 -4.05 -9.95
CA GLU A 155 -13.99 -4.96 -11.06
C GLU A 155 -15.49 -5.01 -11.37
N ALA A 156 -16.34 -4.92 -10.35
CA ALA A 156 -17.79 -4.86 -10.52
C ALA A 156 -18.27 -3.51 -11.09
N PRO A 157 -19.19 -3.50 -12.08
CA PRO A 157 -19.78 -2.27 -12.60
C PRO A 157 -20.50 -1.47 -11.51
N ARG A 158 -20.29 -0.15 -11.48
CA ARG A 158 -20.91 0.75 -10.47
C ARG A 158 -22.42 0.69 -10.48
N GLU A 159 -23.02 0.57 -11.67
CA GLU A 159 -24.48 0.42 -11.85
C GLU A 159 -25.01 -0.87 -11.23
N GLU A 160 -24.26 -1.98 -11.35
CA GLU A 160 -24.64 -3.24 -10.72
C GLU A 160 -24.55 -3.13 -9.20
N ILE A 161 -23.44 -2.60 -8.68
CA ILE A 161 -23.23 -2.38 -7.24
C ILE A 161 -24.40 -1.57 -6.68
N MET A 162 -24.68 -0.40 -7.27
CA MET A 162 -25.73 0.48 -6.75
C MET A 162 -27.13 -0.10 -6.92
N LYS A 163 -27.41 -0.85 -8.00
CA LYS A 163 -28.70 -1.54 -8.16
C LYS A 163 -28.88 -2.64 -7.12
N ALA A 164 -27.84 -3.41 -6.83
CA ALA A 164 -27.89 -4.45 -5.81
C ALA A 164 -28.12 -3.86 -4.42
N LEU A 165 -27.39 -2.79 -4.06
CA LEU A 165 -27.57 -2.06 -2.81
C LEU A 165 -28.98 -1.45 -2.67
N ASN A 166 -29.52 -0.90 -3.77
CA ASN A 166 -30.90 -0.42 -3.79
C ASN A 166 -31.88 -1.56 -3.51
N ASP A 167 -31.72 -2.70 -4.18
CA ASP A 167 -32.67 -3.80 -4.07
C ASP A 167 -32.68 -4.46 -2.69
N VAL A 168 -31.55 -4.50 -1.99
CA VAL A 168 -31.53 -4.99 -0.60
C VAL A 168 -32.26 -4.02 0.35
N ILE A 169 -32.25 -2.71 0.08
CA ILE A 169 -33.10 -1.74 0.81
C ILE A 169 -34.57 -2.00 0.47
N GLU A 170 -34.93 -2.08 -0.82
CA GLU A 170 -36.32 -2.29 -1.26
C GLU A 170 -36.90 -3.62 -0.76
N SER A 171 -36.06 -4.62 -0.52
CA SER A 171 -36.48 -5.89 0.10
C SER A 171 -36.86 -5.78 1.58
N GLY A 172 -36.56 -4.65 2.24
CA GLY A 172 -36.80 -4.45 3.67
C GLY A 172 -35.80 -5.18 4.58
N LYS A 173 -34.71 -5.75 4.03
CA LYS A 173 -33.62 -6.37 4.78
C LYS A 173 -32.67 -5.33 5.41
N VAL A 174 -32.51 -4.20 4.73
CA VAL A 174 -31.66 -3.07 5.12
C VAL A 174 -32.51 -1.78 5.15
N ARG A 175 -32.18 -0.81 6.00
CA ARG A 175 -32.88 0.50 6.03
C ARG A 175 -32.14 1.60 5.25
N TYR A 176 -30.81 1.63 5.35
CA TYR A 176 -29.94 2.60 4.72
C TYR A 176 -28.64 1.95 4.22
N ILE A 177 -27.91 2.63 3.33
CA ILE A 177 -26.58 2.19 2.89
C ILE A 177 -25.51 3.22 3.24
N GLY A 178 -24.32 2.72 3.53
CA GLY A 178 -23.10 3.49 3.77
C GLY A 178 -21.94 2.92 2.96
N ALA A 179 -20.79 3.59 3.03
CA ALA A 179 -19.56 3.14 2.39
C ALA A 179 -18.38 3.24 3.34
N SER A 180 -17.31 2.51 3.05
CA SER A 180 -16.05 2.57 3.77
C SER A 180 -14.87 2.55 2.79
N SER A 181 -13.88 3.40 3.06
CA SER A 181 -12.55 3.44 2.42
C SER A 181 -12.54 3.33 0.88
N MET A 182 -12.58 4.48 0.21
CA MET A 182 -12.35 4.64 -1.24
C MET A 182 -12.00 6.10 -1.54
N HIS A 183 -11.64 6.43 -2.78
CA HIS A 183 -11.42 7.83 -3.13
C HIS A 183 -12.74 8.62 -3.18
N ALA A 184 -12.71 9.90 -2.82
CA ALA A 184 -13.88 10.77 -2.81
C ALA A 184 -14.61 10.81 -4.17
N TRP A 185 -13.87 10.83 -5.28
CA TRP A 185 -14.44 10.82 -6.63
C TRP A 185 -15.15 9.51 -6.97
N GLU A 186 -14.68 8.37 -6.44
CA GLU A 186 -15.32 7.07 -6.64
C GLU A 186 -16.64 7.01 -5.86
N PHE A 187 -16.62 7.52 -4.63
CA PHE A 187 -17.80 7.61 -3.79
C PHE A 187 -18.86 8.53 -4.39
N GLN A 188 -18.44 9.69 -4.92
CA GLN A 188 -19.32 10.60 -5.65
C GLN A 188 -19.88 9.95 -6.92
N ALA A 189 -19.06 9.21 -7.66
CA ALA A 189 -19.50 8.53 -8.87
C ALA A 189 -20.63 7.52 -8.58
N LEU A 190 -20.53 6.76 -7.48
CA LEU A 190 -21.59 5.84 -7.06
C LEU A 190 -22.88 6.57 -6.65
N ASN A 191 -22.77 7.68 -5.89
CA ASN A 191 -23.94 8.48 -5.55
C ASN A 191 -24.61 9.10 -6.79
N ASN A 192 -23.83 9.51 -7.79
CA ASN A 192 -24.34 10.01 -9.06
C ASN A 192 -25.09 8.91 -9.85
N VAL A 193 -24.59 7.67 -9.82
CA VAL A 193 -25.30 6.52 -10.39
C VAL A 193 -26.66 6.34 -9.71
N ALA A 194 -26.71 6.37 -8.38
CA ALA A 194 -27.97 6.25 -7.66
C ALA A 194 -28.93 7.41 -8.00
N GLU A 195 -28.44 8.65 -8.00
CA GLU A 195 -29.24 9.82 -8.33
C GLU A 195 -29.87 9.76 -9.72
N LYS A 196 -29.08 9.41 -10.74
CA LYS A 196 -29.55 9.28 -12.12
C LYS A 196 -30.64 8.23 -12.30
N ASN A 197 -30.63 7.20 -11.48
CA ASN A 197 -31.58 6.09 -11.57
C ASN A 197 -32.72 6.18 -10.53
N GLY A 198 -32.75 7.23 -9.70
CA GLY A 198 -33.73 7.37 -8.62
C GLY A 198 -33.58 6.33 -7.51
N TRP A 199 -32.37 5.80 -7.31
CA TRP A 199 -32.06 4.82 -6.26
C TRP A 199 -31.61 5.49 -4.95
N HIS A 200 -31.60 4.71 -3.88
CA HIS A 200 -31.10 5.15 -2.58
C HIS A 200 -29.62 5.54 -2.65
N LYS A 201 -29.27 6.69 -2.05
CA LYS A 201 -27.89 7.20 -1.94
C LYS A 201 -27.27 6.79 -0.61
N PHE A 202 -25.94 6.84 -0.54
CA PHE A 202 -25.23 6.60 0.72
C PHE A 202 -25.51 7.68 1.76
N VAL A 203 -25.78 7.27 3.00
CA VAL A 203 -26.04 8.18 4.13
C VAL A 203 -24.82 8.34 5.05
N SER A 204 -23.82 7.47 4.92
CA SER A 204 -22.61 7.51 5.73
C SER A 204 -21.34 7.12 4.99
N MET A 205 -20.21 7.66 5.46
CA MET A 205 -18.85 7.27 5.12
C MET A 205 -18.10 6.86 6.40
N GLN A 206 -17.56 5.64 6.40
CA GLN A 206 -16.71 5.09 7.44
C GLN A 206 -15.26 5.05 6.93
N ASP A 207 -14.53 6.13 7.15
CA ASP A 207 -13.17 6.36 6.67
C ASP A 207 -12.12 6.24 7.80
N TYR A 208 -10.84 6.37 7.45
CA TYR A 208 -9.75 6.28 8.44
C TYR A 208 -9.33 7.68 8.88
N HIS A 209 -9.69 8.05 10.11
CA HIS A 209 -9.40 9.39 10.63
C HIS A 209 -9.01 9.35 12.11
N SER A 210 -7.90 10.01 12.44
CA SER A 210 -7.41 10.23 13.80
C SER A 210 -6.43 11.41 13.81
N LEU A 211 -5.95 11.83 14.98
CA LEU A 211 -4.88 12.83 15.06
C LEU A 211 -3.61 12.43 14.28
N LEU A 212 -3.34 11.13 14.13
CA LEU A 212 -2.18 10.61 13.41
C LEU A 212 -2.46 10.33 11.93
N HIS A 213 -3.70 10.45 11.47
CA HIS A 213 -4.06 10.19 10.07
C HIS A 213 -5.26 11.04 9.65
N ARG A 214 -5.02 12.07 8.84
CA ARG A 214 -6.00 13.13 8.52
C ARG A 214 -6.22 13.33 7.02
N GLU A 215 -5.89 12.32 6.22
CA GLU A 215 -5.90 12.44 4.76
C GLU A 215 -7.29 12.68 4.18
N GLU A 216 -8.32 12.18 4.86
CA GLU A 216 -9.73 12.35 4.49
C GLU A 216 -10.22 13.80 4.66
N GLU A 217 -9.49 14.64 5.41
CA GLU A 217 -9.82 16.07 5.54
C GLU A 217 -9.63 16.85 4.24
N ARG A 218 -8.86 16.34 3.26
CA ARG A 218 -8.59 17.02 2.00
C ARG A 218 -9.80 17.08 1.06
N GLU A 219 -10.50 15.95 0.90
CA GLU A 219 -11.54 15.81 -0.14
C GLU A 219 -12.79 15.06 0.36
N MET A 220 -12.62 13.92 1.03
CA MET A 220 -13.74 13.07 1.45
C MET A 220 -14.63 13.76 2.48
N HIS A 221 -14.06 14.32 3.55
CA HIS A 221 -14.82 15.02 4.58
C HIS A 221 -15.52 16.27 4.04
N PRO A 222 -14.87 17.18 3.27
CA PRO A 222 -15.57 18.28 2.60
C PRO A 222 -16.75 17.82 1.74
N TYR A 223 -16.55 16.81 0.90
CA TYR A 223 -17.62 16.25 0.07
C TYR A 223 -18.77 15.68 0.91
N CYS A 224 -18.47 14.90 1.95
CA CYS A 224 -19.49 14.34 2.82
C CYS A 224 -20.31 15.44 3.51
N ARG A 225 -19.67 16.51 3.99
CA ARG A 225 -20.38 17.65 4.61
C ARG A 225 -21.29 18.37 3.62
N ASP A 226 -20.82 18.64 2.40
CA ASP A 226 -21.62 19.27 1.35
C ASP A 226 -22.82 18.41 0.94
N ALA A 227 -22.56 17.14 0.62
CA ALA A 227 -23.58 16.17 0.23
C ALA A 227 -24.54 15.80 1.36
N GLY A 228 -24.21 16.11 2.63
CA GLY A 228 -25.01 15.78 3.79
C GLY A 228 -24.93 14.30 4.19
N ILE A 229 -23.75 13.72 4.06
CA ILE A 229 -23.39 12.35 4.41
C ILE A 229 -22.72 12.36 5.79
N GLY A 230 -23.14 11.45 6.68
CA GLY A 230 -22.55 11.33 8.02
C GLY A 230 -21.15 10.72 7.96
N ILE A 231 -20.24 11.18 8.80
CA ILE A 231 -18.84 10.71 8.85
C ILE A 231 -18.64 9.95 10.16
N ILE A 232 -18.33 8.66 10.06
CA ILE A 232 -18.22 7.71 11.18
C ILE A 232 -16.86 6.99 11.13
N PRO A 233 -15.74 7.68 11.46
CA PRO A 233 -14.42 7.15 11.19
C PRO A 233 -14.04 6.01 12.12
N TRP A 234 -13.24 5.08 11.61
CA TRP A 234 -12.68 3.98 12.38
C TRP A 234 -11.25 4.28 12.88
N SER A 235 -10.84 3.61 13.96
CA SER A 235 -9.55 3.81 14.65
C SER A 235 -9.24 5.26 15.06
N PRO A 236 -10.17 5.97 15.73
CA PRO A 236 -9.94 7.35 16.21
C PRO A 236 -8.78 7.46 17.22
N LEU A 237 -8.44 6.36 17.89
CA LEU A 237 -7.32 6.26 18.83
C LEU A 237 -6.04 5.70 18.20
N ALA A 238 -5.96 5.61 16.86
CA ALA A 238 -4.84 5.04 16.12
C ALA A 238 -4.39 3.68 16.69
N ARG A 239 -5.36 2.73 16.81
CA ARG A 239 -5.15 1.39 17.40
C ARG A 239 -4.65 1.38 18.85
N GLY A 240 -4.78 2.49 19.57
CA GLY A 240 -4.39 2.65 20.98
C GLY A 240 -3.15 3.52 21.20
N LEU A 241 -2.48 3.97 20.14
CA LEU A 241 -1.32 4.87 20.24
C LEU A 241 -1.70 6.23 20.88
N LEU A 242 -2.89 6.75 20.56
CA LEU A 242 -3.39 8.01 21.10
C LEU A 242 -4.04 7.88 22.49
N ALA A 243 -4.03 6.68 23.08
CA ALA A 243 -4.65 6.40 24.38
C ALA A 243 -3.63 6.35 25.54
N ARG A 244 -2.34 6.56 25.27
CA ARG A 244 -1.26 6.43 26.26
C ARG A 244 0.03 7.13 25.84
N PRO A 245 0.94 7.40 26.78
CA PRO A 245 2.25 7.97 26.48
C PRO A 245 3.07 7.06 25.56
N PHE A 246 3.77 7.63 24.59
CA PHE A 246 4.69 6.89 23.76
C PHE A 246 5.96 6.54 24.56
N LYS A 247 6.34 5.26 24.57
CA LYS A 247 7.53 4.76 25.25
C LYS A 247 8.29 3.78 24.34
N PRO A 248 9.46 4.15 23.81
CA PRO A 248 10.22 3.33 22.86
C PRO A 248 10.48 1.90 23.36
N ASP A 249 10.75 1.76 24.65
CA ASP A 249 11.15 0.51 25.30
C ASP A 249 10.02 -0.16 26.12
N SER A 250 8.78 0.32 26.00
CA SER A 250 7.67 -0.30 26.74
C SER A 250 7.18 -1.59 26.09
N ALA A 251 6.67 -2.49 26.92
CA ALA A 251 6.01 -3.70 26.43
C ALA A 251 4.82 -3.31 25.55
N LYS A 252 4.94 -3.57 24.24
CA LYS A 252 3.84 -3.44 23.28
C LYS A 252 2.65 -4.26 23.76
N THR A 253 1.43 -3.78 23.52
CA THR A 253 0.22 -4.57 23.78
C THR A 253 0.16 -5.79 22.87
N GLU A 254 -0.61 -6.81 23.27
CA GLU A 254 -0.84 -7.98 22.42
C GLU A 254 -1.38 -7.58 21.03
N ARG A 255 -2.29 -6.60 20.97
CA ARG A 255 -2.76 -6.04 19.69
C ARG A 255 -1.64 -5.42 18.88
N GLU A 256 -0.80 -4.55 19.44
CA GLU A 256 0.31 -3.95 18.68
C GLU A 256 1.35 -4.95 18.18
N LYS A 257 1.53 -6.08 18.88
CA LYS A 257 2.44 -7.15 18.45
C LYS A 257 1.87 -7.96 17.28
N THR A 258 0.56 -8.18 17.26
CA THR A 258 -0.10 -9.20 16.41
C THR A 258 -1.00 -8.62 15.32
N ASP A 259 -1.37 -7.33 15.38
CA ASP A 259 -2.21 -6.64 14.40
C ASP A 259 -1.40 -6.33 13.12
N TYR A 260 -1.18 -7.37 12.31
CA TYR A 260 -0.48 -7.31 11.02
C TYR A 260 -1.13 -6.28 10.07
N TYR A 261 -2.47 -6.16 10.11
CA TYR A 261 -3.20 -5.14 9.36
C TYR A 261 -2.85 -3.72 9.78
N ALA A 262 -2.68 -3.44 11.08
CA ALA A 262 -2.25 -2.13 11.54
C ALA A 262 -0.84 -1.78 11.05
N GLN A 263 0.10 -2.74 11.04
CA GLN A 263 1.46 -2.51 10.53
C GLN A 263 1.46 -2.19 9.02
N LEU A 264 0.66 -2.92 8.25
CA LEU A 264 0.47 -2.68 6.81
C LEU A 264 -0.24 -1.34 6.51
N LEU A 265 -1.26 -0.97 7.28
CA LEU A 265 -2.12 0.18 7.00
C LEU A 265 -1.60 1.51 7.57
N ILE A 266 -0.85 1.48 8.68
CA ILE A 266 -0.46 2.70 9.42
C ILE A 266 1.03 3.00 9.22
N GLY A 267 1.85 1.99 8.93
CA GLY A 267 3.29 2.13 8.85
C GLY A 267 3.96 2.33 10.22
N PRO A 268 5.28 2.58 10.24
CA PRO A 268 6.00 2.86 11.49
C PRO A 268 5.59 4.23 12.07
N THR A 269 5.53 4.31 13.40
CA THR A 269 5.33 5.58 14.11
C THR A 269 6.50 6.53 13.83
N THR A 270 6.19 7.71 13.31
CA THR A 270 7.17 8.76 12.96
C THR A 270 7.50 9.67 14.15
N GLU A 271 8.54 10.50 14.04
CA GLU A 271 8.87 11.49 15.08
C GLU A 271 7.73 12.50 15.29
N GLU A 272 7.02 12.85 14.22
CA GLU A 272 5.86 13.73 14.27
C GLU A 272 4.64 13.07 14.89
N ASP A 273 4.47 11.76 14.71
CA ASP A 273 3.46 11.00 15.45
C ASP A 273 3.75 11.01 16.95
N ILE A 274 5.03 10.82 17.32
CA ILE A 274 5.47 10.89 18.72
C ILE A 274 5.22 12.29 19.30
N SER A 275 5.53 13.35 18.53
CA SER A 275 5.25 14.73 18.91
C SER A 275 3.75 14.96 19.15
N THR A 276 2.91 14.48 18.24
CA THR A 276 1.44 14.57 18.37
C THR A 276 0.94 13.81 19.60
N ILE A 277 1.43 12.60 19.85
CA ILE A 277 1.09 11.82 21.06
C ILE A 277 1.50 12.57 22.33
N GLY A 278 2.68 13.21 22.33
CA GLY A 278 3.14 14.06 23.44
C GLY A 278 2.21 15.23 23.70
N ARG A 279 1.71 15.91 22.66
CA ARG A 279 0.74 17.01 22.82
C ARG A 279 -0.60 16.52 23.39
N VAL A 280 -1.05 15.31 23.01
CA VAL A 280 -2.23 14.69 23.63
C VAL A 280 -1.99 14.42 25.11
N GLU A 281 -0.81 13.91 25.47
CA GLU A 281 -0.43 13.67 26.87
C GLU A 281 -0.43 14.96 27.69
N GLU A 282 0.17 16.03 27.18
CA GLU A 282 0.22 17.33 27.85
C GLU A 282 -1.17 17.91 28.09
N LEU A 283 -2.06 17.86 27.08
CA LEU A 283 -3.43 18.33 27.25
C LEU A 283 -4.23 17.45 28.20
N ALA A 284 -4.03 16.13 28.16
CA ALA A 284 -4.66 15.21 29.10
C ALA A 284 -4.29 15.57 30.55
N GLN A 285 -2.99 15.84 30.80
CA GLN A 285 -2.50 16.29 32.10
C GLN A 285 -3.05 17.68 32.49
N LYS A 286 -3.01 18.66 31.57
CA LYS A 286 -3.54 20.02 31.76
C LYS A 286 -5.01 20.02 32.20
N HIS A 287 -5.81 19.14 31.61
CA HIS A 287 -7.25 19.08 31.85
C HIS A 287 -7.68 18.00 32.87
N GLY A 288 -6.73 17.26 33.45
CA GLY A 288 -7.01 16.20 34.43
C GLY A 288 -7.87 15.06 33.86
N CYS A 289 -7.69 14.74 32.58
CA CYS A 289 -8.46 13.73 31.85
C CYS A 289 -7.51 12.72 31.18
N THR A 290 -8.05 11.69 30.51
CA THR A 290 -7.22 10.69 29.83
C THR A 290 -6.89 11.09 28.40
N MET A 291 -5.80 10.56 27.85
CA MET A 291 -5.42 10.79 26.45
C MET A 291 -6.49 10.30 25.46
N ALA A 292 -7.18 9.20 25.80
CA ALA A 292 -8.30 8.72 25.03
C ALA A 292 -9.46 9.72 25.03
N GLN A 293 -9.77 10.35 26.17
CA GLN A 293 -10.79 11.40 26.25
C GLN A 293 -10.44 12.61 25.39
N VAL A 294 -9.17 13.08 25.43
CA VAL A 294 -8.69 14.17 24.55
C VAL A 294 -8.86 13.82 23.08
N SER A 295 -8.42 12.62 22.67
CA SER A 295 -8.45 12.20 21.26
C SER A 295 -9.88 11.98 20.72
N LEU A 296 -10.78 11.45 21.56
CA LEU A 296 -12.20 11.31 21.21
C LEU A 296 -12.91 12.67 21.19
N ALA A 297 -12.61 13.56 22.13
CA ALA A 297 -13.14 14.92 22.14
C ALA A 297 -12.68 15.70 20.90
N TRP A 298 -11.42 15.55 20.48
CA TRP A 298 -10.92 16.11 19.22
C TRP A 298 -11.73 15.61 18.03
N SER A 299 -11.93 14.29 17.90
CA SER A 299 -12.72 13.70 16.82
C SER A 299 -14.14 14.27 16.79
N LEU A 300 -14.81 14.30 17.94
CA LEU A 300 -16.15 14.87 18.06
C LEU A 300 -16.19 16.36 17.70
N LYS A 301 -15.18 17.15 18.09
CA LYS A 301 -15.06 18.58 17.75
C LYS A 301 -14.82 18.82 16.26
N LYS A 302 -14.21 17.87 15.53
CA LYS A 302 -14.12 17.87 14.06
C LYS A 302 -15.47 17.61 13.36
N GLY A 303 -16.52 17.31 14.13
CA GLY A 303 -17.87 17.07 13.65
C GLY A 303 -18.09 15.66 13.10
N VAL A 304 -17.32 14.68 13.58
CA VAL A 304 -17.44 13.26 13.18
C VAL A 304 -17.91 12.40 14.36
N ASN A 305 -18.45 11.21 14.07
CA ASN A 305 -18.95 10.26 15.07
C ASN A 305 -18.03 9.03 15.15
N PRO A 306 -16.98 9.05 16.00
CA PRO A 306 -15.93 8.05 15.97
C PRO A 306 -16.42 6.66 16.38
N ILE A 307 -15.94 5.64 15.66
CA ILE A 307 -16.15 4.22 15.97
C ILE A 307 -15.03 3.74 16.91
N VAL A 308 -15.42 3.41 18.14
CA VAL A 308 -14.50 3.04 19.23
C VAL A 308 -14.67 1.56 19.56
N GLY A 309 -13.55 0.83 19.62
CA GLY A 309 -13.54 -0.55 20.09
C GLY A 309 -13.40 -0.63 21.60
N PHE A 310 -14.27 -1.37 22.26
CA PHE A 310 -14.24 -1.57 23.72
C PHE A 310 -13.91 -3.03 24.05
N THR A 311 -12.99 -3.22 25.00
CA THR A 311 -12.66 -4.52 25.59
C THR A 311 -12.90 -4.55 27.10
N SER A 312 -13.41 -3.47 27.69
CA SER A 312 -13.81 -3.41 29.09
C SER A 312 -14.89 -2.36 29.32
N ILE A 313 -15.58 -2.45 30.47
CA ILE A 313 -16.62 -1.51 30.90
C ILE A 313 -16.04 -0.11 31.13
N GLU A 314 -14.84 -0.03 31.70
CA GLU A 314 -14.16 1.23 32.00
C GLU A 314 -13.88 2.04 30.74
N ARG A 315 -13.55 1.36 29.62
CA ARG A 315 -13.34 2.02 28.32
C ARG A 315 -14.63 2.59 27.74
N VAL A 316 -15.76 1.95 27.99
CA VAL A 316 -17.08 2.48 27.63
C VAL A 316 -17.35 3.76 28.41
N ASP A 317 -17.13 3.75 29.73
CA ASP A 317 -17.35 4.92 30.58
C ASP A 317 -16.40 6.08 30.22
N GLU A 318 -15.13 5.78 29.92
CA GLU A 318 -14.14 6.74 29.44
C GLU A 318 -14.61 7.47 28.18
N ALA A 319 -15.12 6.73 27.18
CA ALA A 319 -15.64 7.31 25.94
C ALA A 319 -16.93 8.11 26.12
N VAL A 320 -17.82 7.66 27.02
CA VAL A 320 -19.04 8.41 27.37
C VAL A 320 -18.68 9.73 28.07
N GLU A 321 -17.70 9.70 28.97
CA GLU A 321 -17.24 10.91 29.66
C GLU A 321 -16.53 11.89 28.71
N ALA A 322 -15.83 11.42 27.66
CA ALA A 322 -15.24 12.28 26.64
C ALA A 322 -16.28 13.21 25.97
N VAL A 323 -17.49 12.70 25.69
CA VAL A 323 -18.60 13.49 25.14
C VAL A 323 -19.03 14.59 26.11
N LYS A 324 -19.09 14.26 27.40
CA LYS A 324 -19.48 15.21 28.45
C LYS A 324 -18.42 16.28 28.64
N LEU A 325 -17.15 15.90 28.72
CA LEU A 325 -16.03 16.84 28.87
C LEU A 325 -15.96 17.84 27.71
N LEU A 326 -16.12 17.37 26.47
CA LEU A 326 -16.18 18.27 25.30
C LEU A 326 -17.28 19.33 25.45
N LYS A 327 -18.47 18.91 25.88
CA LYS A 327 -19.60 19.82 26.13
C LYS A 327 -19.31 20.81 27.25
N ASP A 328 -18.60 20.37 28.27
CA ASP A 328 -18.17 21.19 29.40
C ASP A 328 -16.96 22.10 29.05
N GLY A 329 -16.55 22.14 27.77
CA GLY A 329 -15.54 23.06 27.25
C GLY A 329 -14.14 22.47 27.10
N LEU A 330 -13.99 21.14 27.15
CA LEU A 330 -12.71 20.48 26.86
C LEU A 330 -12.29 20.74 25.40
N LEU A 331 -11.05 21.19 25.21
CA LEU A 331 -10.44 21.64 23.96
C LEU A 331 -11.06 22.93 23.41
N ASP A 332 -10.38 24.06 23.62
CA ASP A 332 -10.67 25.29 22.88
C ASP A 332 -10.06 25.25 21.45
N ASP A 333 -10.18 26.33 20.67
CA ASP A 333 -9.66 26.35 19.29
C ASP A 333 -8.12 26.45 19.24
N GLY A 334 -7.51 26.97 20.31
CA GLY A 334 -6.07 26.96 20.51
C GLY A 334 -5.57 25.54 20.79
N ASP A 335 -6.25 24.79 21.65
CA ASP A 335 -5.95 23.38 21.92
C ASP A 335 -6.10 22.52 20.64
N MET A 336 -7.13 22.78 19.82
CA MET A 336 -7.28 22.10 18.52
C MET A 336 -6.11 22.40 17.58
N SER A 337 -5.72 23.67 17.45
CA SER A 337 -4.57 24.07 16.62
C SER A 337 -3.27 23.46 17.14
N TYR A 338 -3.12 23.41 18.48
CA TYR A 338 -1.97 22.79 19.14
C TYR A 338 -1.89 21.29 18.84
N LEU A 339 -2.99 20.54 18.92
CA LEU A 339 -2.99 19.12 18.59
C LEU A 339 -2.66 18.85 17.11
N GLU A 340 -3.06 19.76 16.22
CA GLU A 340 -3.02 19.56 14.78
C GLU A 340 -1.73 20.04 14.09
N GLU A 341 -1.03 21.02 14.67
CA GLU A 341 0.16 21.66 14.08
C GLU A 341 1.31 20.68 13.72
N PRO A 342 1.63 19.63 14.48
CA PRO A 342 2.71 18.71 14.13
C PRO A 342 2.36 17.77 12.97
N TYR A 343 1.10 17.73 12.53
CA TYR A 343 0.66 16.74 11.55
C TYR A 343 1.35 16.93 10.20
N ILE A 344 1.99 15.87 9.72
CA ILE A 344 2.53 15.78 8.36
C ILE A 344 1.68 14.80 7.55
N PRO A 345 1.33 15.13 6.29
CA PRO A 345 0.66 14.22 5.37
C PRO A 345 1.35 12.86 5.30
N LYS A 346 0.55 11.79 5.31
CA LYS A 346 1.06 10.43 5.25
C LYS A 346 1.28 10.04 3.78
N ALA A 347 2.35 9.31 3.52
CA ALA A 347 2.56 8.75 2.18
C ALA A 347 1.39 7.80 1.87
N ALA A 348 0.74 7.98 0.71
CA ALA A 348 -0.25 7.03 0.24
C ALA A 348 0.42 5.65 0.12
N LEU A 349 -0.20 4.63 0.71
CA LEU A 349 0.22 3.24 0.58
C LEU A 349 0.22 2.87 -0.91
N ASP A 350 1.41 2.46 -1.39
CA ASP A 350 1.77 2.04 -2.74
C ASP A 350 1.66 3.11 -3.85
N SER A 351 2.82 3.56 -4.34
CA SER A 351 2.98 4.47 -5.49
C SER A 351 2.04 5.67 -5.40
N ALA A 352 2.44 6.70 -4.65
CA ALA A 352 1.60 7.85 -4.36
C ALA A 352 1.05 8.44 -5.67
N TRP A 353 -0.24 8.17 -5.92
CA TRP A 353 -0.99 8.79 -6.98
C TRP A 353 -1.00 10.28 -6.72
N LEU A 354 -0.32 11.04 -7.59
CA LEU A 354 -0.33 12.50 -7.54
C LEU A 354 -1.57 13.05 -8.26
N SER A 355 -2.08 12.29 -9.25
CA SER A 355 -3.35 12.54 -9.95
C SER A 355 -3.75 11.29 -10.75
N TRP A 356 -4.93 11.27 -11.39
CA TRP A 356 -5.41 10.13 -12.20
C TRP A 356 -4.50 9.72 -13.38
N HIS A 357 -3.51 10.55 -13.75
CA HIS A 357 -2.53 10.26 -14.80
C HIS A 357 -1.07 10.37 -14.31
N ARG A 358 -0.82 10.52 -13.01
CA ARG A 358 0.53 10.66 -12.45
C ARG A 358 0.72 9.88 -11.16
N VAL A 359 1.87 9.23 -11.04
CA VAL A 359 2.33 8.52 -9.85
C VAL A 359 3.71 9.00 -9.44
N ALA A 360 4.01 8.93 -8.15
CA ALA A 360 5.37 9.07 -7.65
C ALA A 360 5.94 7.69 -7.31
N LYS A 361 7.04 7.30 -7.99
CA LYS A 361 7.86 6.15 -7.60
C LYS A 361 8.85 6.59 -6.54
N GLY A 362 8.96 5.83 -5.45
CA GLY A 362 9.93 6.04 -4.39
C GLY A 362 9.59 5.17 -3.18
N PRO A 363 10.38 5.21 -2.10
CA PRO A 363 11.52 6.10 -1.85
C PRO A 363 12.89 5.55 -2.32
N LEU A 364 12.93 4.40 -3.01
CA LEU A 364 14.16 3.72 -3.43
C LEU A 364 14.56 4.01 -4.89
N CYS A 365 14.36 5.26 -5.34
CA CYS A 365 14.86 5.69 -6.64
C CYS A 365 16.29 6.21 -6.52
N TYR A 366 17.06 6.05 -7.60
CA TYR A 366 18.45 6.52 -7.68
C TYR A 366 18.64 7.37 -8.95
N PRO A 367 19.62 8.30 -8.96
CA PRO A 367 19.89 9.13 -10.14
C PRO A 367 20.02 8.35 -11.46
N PRO A 368 20.70 7.18 -11.53
CA PRO A 368 20.79 6.41 -12.78
C PRO A 368 19.44 6.03 -13.39
N GLU A 369 18.39 5.85 -12.57
CA GLU A 369 17.05 5.56 -13.06
C GLU A 369 16.50 6.70 -13.91
N VAL A 370 16.58 7.92 -13.38
CA VAL A 370 16.10 9.13 -14.05
C VAL A 370 16.89 9.39 -15.32
N GLU A 371 18.22 9.22 -15.25
CA GLU A 371 19.11 9.35 -16.41
C GLU A 371 18.75 8.37 -17.52
N ALA A 372 18.50 7.10 -17.18
CA ALA A 372 18.11 6.07 -18.12
C ALA A 372 16.76 6.38 -18.78
N MET A 373 15.73 6.72 -17.99
CA MET A 373 14.42 7.10 -18.53
C MET A 373 14.52 8.28 -19.50
N GLN A 374 15.27 9.32 -19.14
CA GLN A 374 15.51 10.48 -20.02
C GLN A 374 16.25 10.08 -21.30
N TYR A 375 17.29 9.26 -21.18
CA TYR A 375 18.08 8.81 -22.32
C TYR A 375 17.24 7.98 -23.29
N ILE A 376 16.43 7.05 -22.77
CA ILE A 376 15.58 6.18 -23.58
C ILE A 376 14.44 6.97 -24.26
N ALA A 377 13.80 7.90 -23.56
CA ALA A 377 12.80 8.80 -24.15
C ALA A 377 13.39 9.65 -25.29
N ALA A 378 14.65 10.07 -25.19
CA ALA A 378 15.29 10.93 -26.17
C ALA A 378 15.84 10.18 -27.39
N ASN A 379 16.19 8.90 -27.26
CA ASN A 379 16.94 8.16 -28.27
C ASN A 379 16.20 6.95 -28.85
N THR A 380 15.01 6.61 -28.34
CA THR A 380 14.26 5.43 -28.78
C THR A 380 12.76 5.70 -28.86
N ASN A 381 12.02 4.76 -29.44
CA ASN A 381 10.57 4.68 -29.37
C ASN A 381 10.09 3.57 -28.41
N ILE A 382 10.95 3.14 -27.49
CA ILE A 382 10.56 2.14 -26.48
C ILE A 382 9.53 2.81 -25.56
N PRO A 383 8.37 2.19 -25.34
CA PRO A 383 7.35 2.79 -24.49
C PRO A 383 7.85 2.80 -23.05
N ILE A 384 7.97 3.99 -22.47
CA ILE A 384 8.29 4.20 -21.05
C ILE A 384 7.34 5.24 -20.48
N PRO A 385 7.07 5.26 -19.15
CA PRO A 385 6.26 6.30 -18.55
C PRO A 385 6.84 7.68 -18.82
N LYS A 386 6.01 8.64 -19.23
CA LYS A 386 6.45 10.02 -19.34
C LYS A 386 6.91 10.54 -17.97
N LEU A 387 8.14 11.06 -17.92
CA LEU A 387 8.68 11.72 -16.75
C LEU A 387 8.13 13.15 -16.64
N TYR A 388 7.55 13.50 -15.50
CA TYR A 388 7.09 14.87 -15.22
C TYR A 388 8.03 15.64 -14.30
N GLY A 389 8.69 14.95 -13.38
CA GLY A 389 9.59 15.58 -12.43
C GLY A 389 10.24 14.60 -11.46
N THR A 390 11.08 15.14 -10.58
CA THR A 390 11.71 14.40 -9.49
C THR A 390 11.58 15.20 -8.22
N HIS A 391 11.39 14.52 -7.09
CA HIS A 391 11.20 15.14 -5.78
C HIS A 391 12.19 14.54 -4.79
N ILE A 392 12.72 15.36 -3.88
CA ILE A 392 13.53 14.90 -2.76
C ILE A 392 12.72 15.07 -1.49
N HIS A 393 12.51 13.97 -0.76
CA HIS A 393 11.81 14.00 0.51
C HIS A 393 12.56 13.12 1.51
N ASN A 394 12.91 13.68 2.68
CA ASN A 394 13.74 13.04 3.71
C ASN A 394 15.06 12.46 3.16
N GLY A 395 15.72 13.19 2.26
CA GLY A 395 16.97 12.77 1.63
C GLY A 395 16.83 11.63 0.62
N ARG A 396 15.60 11.23 0.26
CA ARG A 396 15.32 10.16 -0.70
C ARG A 396 14.70 10.69 -1.98
N LEU A 397 15.06 10.09 -3.11
CA LEU A 397 14.58 10.47 -4.43
C LEU A 397 13.25 9.80 -4.74
N PHE A 398 12.35 10.59 -5.31
CA PHE A 398 11.08 10.18 -5.88
C PHE A 398 11.01 10.64 -7.33
N ILE A 399 10.40 9.82 -8.19
CA ILE A 399 10.22 10.09 -9.61
C ILE A 399 8.72 10.29 -9.87
N GLU A 400 8.32 11.50 -10.24
CA GLU A 400 6.96 11.77 -10.72
C GLU A 400 6.87 11.40 -12.20
N MET A 401 6.02 10.44 -12.51
CA MET A 401 5.87 9.88 -13.85
C MET A 401 4.42 9.56 -14.19
N GLU A 402 4.17 9.30 -15.46
CA GLU A 402 2.88 8.88 -15.98
C GLU A 402 2.40 7.59 -15.33
N TYR A 403 1.13 7.60 -14.92
CA TYR A 403 0.43 6.36 -14.69
C TYR A 403 0.13 5.71 -16.04
N VAL A 404 0.69 4.52 -16.27
CA VAL A 404 0.45 3.75 -17.49
C VAL A 404 -0.69 2.76 -17.24
N PRO A 405 -1.86 2.90 -17.90
CA PRO A 405 -2.97 1.97 -17.71
C PRO A 405 -2.64 0.58 -18.26
N GLY A 406 -2.86 -0.44 -17.44
CA GLY A 406 -2.57 -1.84 -17.76
C GLY A 406 -2.23 -2.61 -16.50
N GLU A 407 -1.76 -3.84 -16.68
CA GLU A 407 -1.22 -4.68 -15.61
C GLU A 407 0.21 -5.09 -15.95
N SER A 408 0.99 -5.56 -14.96
CA SER A 408 2.31 -6.11 -15.26
C SER A 408 2.17 -7.45 -16.00
N LEU A 409 3.15 -7.80 -16.84
CA LEU A 409 3.20 -9.10 -17.51
C LEU A 409 3.19 -10.26 -16.49
N ALA A 410 3.81 -10.06 -15.32
CA ALA A 410 3.74 -10.99 -14.20
C ALA A 410 2.29 -11.24 -13.73
N ALA A 411 1.52 -10.17 -13.53
CA ALA A 411 0.12 -10.26 -13.13
C ALA A 411 -0.73 -10.91 -14.23
N ALA A 412 -0.56 -10.47 -15.48
CA ALA A 412 -1.31 -11.01 -16.61
C ALA A 412 -1.09 -12.52 -16.81
N TRP A 413 0.13 -13.01 -16.53
CA TRP A 413 0.44 -14.44 -16.53
C TRP A 413 -0.12 -15.19 -15.35
N ARG A 414 0.00 -14.63 -14.14
CA ARG A 414 -0.53 -15.22 -12.91
C ARG A 414 -2.05 -15.39 -13.00
N ASP A 415 -2.73 -14.40 -13.57
CA ASP A 415 -4.19 -14.31 -13.59
C ASP A 415 -4.78 -14.91 -14.89
N GLY A 416 -3.94 -15.37 -15.81
CA GLY A 416 -4.37 -16.08 -17.03
C GLY A 416 -5.03 -15.18 -18.08
N HIS A 417 -4.73 -13.88 -18.07
CA HIS A 417 -5.35 -12.88 -18.96
C HIS A 417 -4.78 -12.86 -20.39
N LEU A 418 -3.69 -13.59 -20.64
CA LEU A 418 -3.02 -13.64 -21.95
C LEU A 418 -3.20 -14.99 -22.62
N THR A 419 -3.61 -14.93 -23.89
CA THR A 419 -3.56 -16.07 -24.81
C THR A 419 -2.13 -16.34 -25.27
N LEU A 420 -1.88 -17.55 -25.81
CA LEU A 420 -0.58 -17.91 -26.38
C LEU A 420 -0.14 -16.94 -27.50
N ASP A 421 -1.06 -16.53 -28.38
CA ASP A 421 -0.74 -15.59 -29.46
C ASP A 421 -0.35 -14.21 -28.90
N GLN A 422 -0.99 -13.76 -27.83
CA GLN A 422 -0.62 -12.51 -27.16
C GLN A 422 0.76 -12.63 -26.48
N ASP A 423 1.06 -13.77 -25.86
CA ASP A 423 2.40 -14.03 -25.31
C ASP A 423 3.48 -13.97 -26.40
N LEU A 424 3.25 -14.62 -27.55
CA LEU A 424 4.18 -14.61 -28.67
C LEU A 424 4.37 -13.20 -29.26
N ASN A 425 3.30 -12.40 -29.31
CA ASN A 425 3.39 -11.01 -29.75
C ASN A 425 4.21 -10.15 -28.78
N ILE A 426 3.99 -10.30 -27.47
CA ILE A 426 4.77 -9.61 -26.44
C ILE A 426 6.25 -10.01 -26.54
N ALA A 427 6.55 -11.29 -26.81
CA ALA A 427 7.92 -11.76 -26.97
C ALA A 427 8.60 -11.11 -28.17
N ALA A 428 7.89 -10.99 -29.29
CA ALA A 428 8.39 -10.31 -30.50
C ALA A 428 8.61 -8.81 -30.27
N GLU A 429 7.71 -8.13 -29.56
CA GLU A 429 7.86 -6.72 -29.18
C GLU A 429 9.07 -6.53 -28.26
N LEU A 430 9.23 -7.37 -27.23
CA LEU A 430 10.36 -7.31 -26.32
C LEU A 430 11.69 -7.52 -27.05
N LYS A 431 11.74 -8.49 -27.99
CA LYS A 431 12.91 -8.71 -28.86
C LYS A 431 13.28 -7.46 -29.66
N GLN A 432 12.29 -6.77 -30.20
CA GLN A 432 12.50 -5.53 -30.95
C GLN A 432 13.00 -4.40 -30.03
N HIS A 433 12.49 -4.29 -28.81
CA HIS A 433 12.96 -3.31 -27.83
C HIS A 433 14.42 -3.59 -27.41
N ILE A 434 14.78 -4.84 -27.11
CA ILE A 434 16.17 -5.23 -26.81
C ILE A 434 17.09 -4.91 -27.99
N SER A 435 16.66 -5.21 -29.22
CA SER A 435 17.41 -4.88 -30.43
C SER A 435 17.62 -3.37 -30.60
N THR A 436 16.59 -2.57 -30.24
CA THR A 436 16.66 -1.10 -30.26
C THR A 436 17.67 -0.59 -29.23
N LEU A 437 17.67 -1.11 -28.00
CA LEU A 437 18.64 -0.76 -26.96
C LEU A 437 20.09 -1.07 -27.41
N ARG A 438 20.31 -2.25 -27.99
CA ARG A 438 21.64 -2.70 -28.47
C ARG A 438 22.14 -1.95 -29.70
N ALA A 439 21.26 -1.25 -30.42
CA ALA A 439 21.59 -0.42 -31.57
C ALA A 439 22.04 0.99 -31.19
N LEU A 440 21.77 1.43 -29.94
CA LEU A 440 22.25 2.70 -29.43
C LEU A 440 23.79 2.71 -29.43
N ARG A 441 24.37 3.84 -29.88
CA ARG A 441 25.83 3.97 -29.95
C ARG A 441 26.38 4.28 -28.55
N PRO A 442 27.27 3.44 -28.00
CA PRO A 442 27.87 3.72 -26.71
C PRO A 442 28.73 4.99 -26.81
N PRO A 443 28.61 5.92 -25.85
CA PRO A 443 29.43 7.13 -25.83
C PRO A 443 30.86 6.85 -25.34
N THR A 444 31.09 5.66 -24.79
CA THR A 444 32.36 5.22 -24.18
C THR A 444 32.44 3.69 -24.19
N ASP A 445 33.64 3.14 -24.08
CA ASP A 445 33.88 1.69 -23.90
C ASP A 445 33.85 1.27 -22.42
N LEU A 446 33.32 2.13 -21.54
CA LEU A 446 33.24 1.93 -20.09
C LEU A 446 31.85 1.45 -19.66
N ILE A 447 31.83 0.65 -18.60
CA ILE A 447 30.61 0.25 -17.89
C ILE A 447 30.18 1.40 -16.97
N CYS A 448 29.01 1.97 -17.23
CA CYS A 448 28.53 3.20 -16.59
C CYS A 448 27.02 3.42 -16.76
N SER A 449 26.45 4.43 -16.11
CA SER A 449 25.04 4.83 -16.29
C SER A 449 24.80 5.42 -17.69
N ALA A 450 23.54 5.70 -18.03
CA ALA A 450 23.16 6.27 -19.31
C ALA A 450 23.96 7.53 -19.71
N PHE A 451 24.26 8.41 -18.75
CA PHE A 451 25.04 9.64 -18.98
C PHE A 451 26.50 9.55 -18.52
N GLN A 452 27.07 8.34 -18.49
CA GLN A 452 28.48 8.10 -18.13
C GLN A 452 28.82 8.48 -16.67
N ASN A 453 27.82 8.44 -15.79
CA ASN A 453 27.99 8.55 -14.35
C ASN A 453 28.15 7.14 -13.74
N PRO A 454 28.41 7.02 -12.43
CA PRO A 454 28.35 5.73 -11.76
C PRO A 454 26.98 5.04 -11.96
N ALA A 455 27.00 3.77 -12.32
CA ALA A 455 25.82 2.91 -12.44
C ALA A 455 25.46 2.27 -11.10
N MET A 456 24.31 1.60 -11.05
CA MET A 456 23.80 0.83 -9.91
C MET A 456 23.29 -0.51 -10.44
N ASP A 457 23.61 -1.63 -9.80
CA ASP A 457 23.03 -2.95 -10.12
C ASP A 457 23.19 -3.85 -8.89
N CYS A 458 22.07 -4.32 -8.35
CA CYS A 458 22.09 -5.14 -7.14
C CYS A 458 22.90 -6.44 -7.29
N ARG A 459 23.13 -6.96 -8.51
CA ARG A 459 23.98 -8.15 -8.71
C ARG A 459 25.44 -7.94 -8.32
N ILE A 460 25.91 -6.70 -8.28
CA ILE A 460 27.29 -6.34 -7.93
C ILE A 460 27.36 -5.52 -6.64
N GLY A 461 26.33 -5.70 -5.81
CA GLY A 461 26.08 -5.03 -4.54
C GLY A 461 25.18 -3.81 -4.70
N SER A 462 24.39 -3.51 -3.66
CA SER A 462 23.50 -2.33 -3.60
C SER A 462 24.29 -1.02 -3.43
N ARG A 463 25.15 -0.68 -4.39
CA ARG A 463 26.06 0.47 -4.38
C ARG A 463 26.33 1.01 -5.79
N PHE A 464 26.76 2.26 -5.84
CA PHE A 464 27.27 2.86 -7.07
C PHE A 464 28.62 2.25 -7.46
N PHE A 465 28.84 2.06 -8.76
CA PHE A 465 30.11 1.60 -9.32
C PHE A 465 30.33 2.21 -10.70
N GLY A 466 31.56 2.16 -11.20
CA GLY A 466 31.91 2.77 -12.48
C GLY A 466 31.99 4.31 -12.44
N PRO A 467 32.30 4.95 -13.57
CA PRO A 467 32.64 4.35 -14.87
C PRO A 467 33.94 3.54 -14.79
N ILE A 468 33.94 2.29 -15.28
CA ILE A 468 35.12 1.40 -15.26
C ILE A 468 35.23 0.59 -16.55
N PRO A 469 36.44 0.18 -16.97
CA PRO A 469 36.63 -0.72 -18.10
C PRO A 469 35.98 -2.09 -17.87
N LEU A 470 35.66 -2.79 -18.96
CA LEU A 470 35.08 -4.14 -18.95
C LEU A 470 35.82 -5.13 -18.04
N GLY A 471 37.16 -5.13 -18.10
CA GLY A 471 37.98 -6.03 -17.27
C GLY A 471 37.85 -5.78 -15.77
N GLU A 472 37.75 -4.50 -15.36
CA GLU A 472 37.52 -4.12 -13.95
C GLU A 472 36.10 -4.47 -13.50
N PHE A 473 35.11 -4.30 -14.38
CA PHE A 473 33.74 -4.71 -14.11
C PHE A 473 33.62 -6.22 -13.89
N HIS A 474 34.25 -7.03 -14.75
CA HIS A 474 34.36 -8.47 -14.57
C HIS A 474 35.07 -8.82 -13.25
N SER A 475 36.11 -8.08 -12.84
CA SER A 475 36.75 -8.27 -11.54
C SER A 475 35.78 -7.98 -10.39
N LEU A 476 35.03 -6.89 -10.47
CA LEU A 476 34.05 -6.49 -9.48
C LEU A 476 32.94 -7.53 -9.32
N ALA A 477 32.38 -8.04 -10.43
CA ALA A 477 31.34 -9.07 -10.43
C ALA A 477 31.79 -10.36 -9.72
N ARG A 478 33.09 -10.68 -9.76
CA ARG A 478 33.69 -11.83 -9.06
C ARG A 478 34.11 -11.55 -7.61
N GLY A 479 33.72 -10.42 -7.03
CA GLY A 479 34.17 -10.03 -5.69
C GLY A 479 35.69 -9.79 -5.60
N ASN A 480 36.36 -9.49 -6.72
CA ASN A 480 37.81 -9.31 -6.85
C ASN A 480 38.66 -10.56 -6.52
N LEU A 481 38.13 -11.76 -6.78
CA LEU A 481 38.91 -13.00 -6.69
C LEU A 481 40.16 -12.98 -7.58
N HIS A 482 41.27 -13.52 -7.07
CA HIS A 482 42.51 -13.67 -7.83
C HIS A 482 42.31 -14.63 -9.00
N ARG A 483 43.03 -14.40 -10.11
CA ARG A 483 42.86 -15.18 -11.35
C ARG A 483 43.05 -16.68 -11.14
N ASP A 484 44.04 -17.04 -10.33
CA ASP A 484 44.34 -18.45 -10.04
C ASP A 484 43.18 -19.16 -9.33
N ASP A 485 42.27 -18.44 -8.68
CA ASP A 485 41.13 -18.99 -7.96
C ASP A 485 39.86 -19.12 -8.81
N TRP A 486 39.86 -18.66 -10.06
CA TRP A 486 38.66 -18.63 -10.90
C TRP A 486 38.07 -20.02 -11.19
N HIS A 487 38.95 -21.03 -11.25
CA HIS A 487 38.56 -22.43 -11.41
C HIS A 487 37.70 -22.96 -10.25
N LEU A 488 37.76 -22.33 -9.07
CA LEU A 488 36.91 -22.67 -7.92
C LEU A 488 35.45 -22.24 -8.15
N ILE A 489 35.21 -21.26 -9.02
CA ILE A 489 33.87 -20.77 -9.33
C ILE A 489 33.26 -21.54 -10.50
N SER A 490 33.87 -21.50 -11.68
CA SER A 490 33.41 -22.26 -12.86
C SER A 490 34.59 -22.49 -13.82
N PRO A 491 34.71 -23.68 -14.44
CA PRO A 491 35.72 -23.95 -15.47
C PRO A 491 35.65 -22.99 -16.67
N GLU A 492 34.45 -22.49 -16.99
CA GLU A 492 34.18 -21.58 -18.11
C GLU A 492 34.48 -20.11 -17.78
N MET A 493 34.78 -19.78 -16.51
CA MET A 493 34.99 -18.42 -16.01
C MET A 493 36.07 -17.65 -16.77
N GLU A 494 37.19 -18.33 -17.05
CA GLU A 494 38.31 -17.70 -17.75
C GLU A 494 37.94 -17.34 -19.19
N ALA A 495 37.23 -18.24 -19.89
CA ALA A 495 36.80 -18.00 -21.26
C ALA A 495 35.75 -16.90 -21.35
N THR A 496 34.73 -16.92 -20.48
CA THR A 496 33.63 -15.94 -20.55
C THR A 496 34.10 -14.55 -20.16
N HIS A 497 34.92 -14.39 -19.12
CA HIS A 497 35.29 -13.06 -18.64
C HIS A 497 36.59 -12.49 -19.23
N GLN A 498 37.28 -13.23 -20.10
CA GLN A 498 38.34 -12.69 -20.98
C GLN A 498 37.83 -12.34 -22.38
N THR A 499 36.61 -12.75 -22.72
CA THR A 499 35.97 -12.38 -23.98
C THR A 499 35.77 -10.86 -24.03
N ASN A 500 36.13 -10.27 -25.16
CA ASN A 500 35.90 -8.85 -25.42
C ASN A 500 34.48 -8.66 -25.94
N TYR A 501 33.56 -8.27 -25.05
CA TYR A 501 32.16 -8.06 -25.39
C TYR A 501 31.92 -6.67 -25.98
N LYS A 502 30.95 -6.58 -26.88
CA LYS A 502 30.40 -5.29 -27.27
C LYS A 502 29.70 -4.65 -26.07
N ILE A 503 30.00 -3.38 -25.79
CA ILE A 503 29.23 -2.58 -24.83
C ILE A 503 27.94 -2.10 -25.51
N CYS A 504 26.81 -2.40 -24.87
CA CYS A 504 25.47 -2.04 -25.33
C CYS A 504 24.70 -1.35 -24.20
N PHE A 505 23.66 -0.58 -24.56
CA PHE A 505 22.71 -0.14 -23.55
C PHE A 505 21.89 -1.34 -23.09
N ALA A 506 21.85 -1.59 -21.79
CA ALA A 506 21.10 -2.67 -21.16
C ALA A 506 20.09 -2.08 -20.17
N HIS A 507 18.95 -2.75 -20.03
CA HIS A 507 18.01 -2.38 -18.97
C HIS A 507 18.52 -2.86 -17.60
N ALA A 508 19.21 -4.00 -17.59
CA ALA A 508 19.82 -4.68 -16.43
C ALA A 508 18.86 -5.02 -15.29
N ASP A 509 17.55 -5.04 -15.56
CA ASP A 509 16.50 -5.58 -14.67
C ASP A 509 15.21 -5.92 -15.44
N LEU A 510 15.32 -6.39 -16.69
CA LEU A 510 14.13 -6.81 -17.43
C LEU A 510 13.54 -8.07 -16.79
N ALA A 511 12.33 -7.90 -16.25
CA ALA A 511 11.57 -8.92 -15.58
C ALA A 511 10.07 -8.73 -15.87
N PRO A 512 9.22 -9.77 -15.77
CA PRO A 512 7.79 -9.64 -16.03
C PRO A 512 7.07 -8.58 -15.18
N ARG A 513 7.58 -8.29 -13.97
CA ARG A 513 7.05 -7.22 -13.10
C ARG A 513 7.29 -5.80 -13.65
N ASN A 514 8.29 -5.63 -14.51
CA ASN A 514 8.75 -4.35 -15.05
C ASN A 514 8.22 -4.10 -16.48
N ILE A 515 7.35 -4.98 -16.99
CA ILE A 515 6.76 -4.88 -18.33
C ILE A 515 5.26 -4.70 -18.13
N MET A 516 4.74 -3.52 -18.50
CA MET A 516 3.31 -3.23 -18.47
C MET A 516 2.67 -3.67 -19.79
N VAL A 517 1.58 -4.41 -19.69
CA VAL A 517 0.83 -4.93 -20.84
C VAL A 517 -0.63 -4.53 -20.79
N LYS A 518 -1.21 -4.37 -21.97
CA LYS A 518 -2.65 -4.16 -22.16
C LYS A 518 -3.08 -4.74 -23.49
N ASN A 519 -4.12 -5.56 -23.50
CA ASN A 519 -4.65 -6.20 -24.71
C ASN A 519 -3.58 -6.98 -25.50
N GLY A 520 -2.63 -7.61 -24.81
CA GLY A 520 -1.56 -8.40 -25.45
C GLY A 520 -0.45 -7.59 -26.14
N ARG A 521 -0.25 -6.33 -25.74
CA ARG A 521 0.79 -5.42 -26.25
C ARG A 521 1.59 -4.84 -25.09
N ILE A 522 2.88 -4.54 -25.32
CA ILE A 522 3.68 -3.80 -24.35
C ILE A 522 3.27 -2.32 -24.40
N VAL A 523 2.77 -1.80 -23.28
CA VAL A 523 2.35 -0.39 -23.16
C VAL A 523 3.37 0.46 -22.40
N ALA A 524 4.24 -0.16 -21.59
CA ALA A 524 5.43 0.48 -21.05
C ALA A 524 6.43 -0.54 -20.50
N ILE A 525 7.71 -0.18 -20.51
CA ILE A 525 8.75 -0.78 -19.69
C ILE A 525 9.09 0.19 -18.56
N ILE A 526 9.09 -0.31 -17.33
CA ILE A 526 9.22 0.49 -16.10
C ILE A 526 10.41 0.00 -15.26
N ASP A 527 10.78 0.77 -14.24
CA ASP A 527 11.90 0.45 -13.32
C ASP A 527 13.28 0.35 -13.99
N TRP A 528 13.77 1.50 -14.46
CA TRP A 528 15.05 1.61 -15.18
C TRP A 528 16.25 1.80 -14.23
N ALA A 529 16.11 1.40 -12.96
CA ALA A 529 17.05 1.78 -11.90
C ALA A 529 18.49 1.26 -12.11
N PHE A 530 18.63 0.13 -12.81
CA PHE A 530 19.92 -0.50 -13.08
C PHE A 530 20.41 -0.29 -14.51
N SER A 531 19.70 0.49 -15.31
CA SER A 531 19.99 0.63 -16.73
C SER A 531 21.25 1.45 -16.99
N GLY A 532 21.97 1.10 -18.05
CA GLY A 532 23.24 1.72 -18.38
C GLY A 532 23.96 1.01 -19.53
N TRP A 533 25.25 1.30 -19.67
CA TRP A 533 26.14 0.68 -20.65
C TRP A 533 26.82 -0.54 -20.04
N TYR A 534 26.49 -1.72 -20.56
CA TYR A 534 26.92 -3.01 -20.04
C TYR A 534 27.41 -3.93 -21.16
N PRO A 535 28.10 -5.04 -20.84
CA PRO A 535 28.43 -6.07 -21.83
C PRO A 535 27.15 -6.64 -22.43
N GLU A 536 27.17 -6.99 -23.72
CA GLU A 536 25.99 -7.46 -24.45
C GLU A 536 25.31 -8.72 -23.87
N TYR A 537 25.97 -9.50 -23.02
CA TYR A 537 25.39 -10.65 -22.33
C TYR A 537 24.58 -10.27 -21.08
N TRP A 538 24.74 -9.05 -20.54
CA TRP A 538 24.32 -8.69 -19.18
C TRP A 538 22.81 -8.77 -18.94
N ASP A 539 22.00 -8.35 -19.92
CA ASP A 539 20.53 -8.46 -19.87
C ASP A 539 20.06 -9.92 -19.90
N TYR A 540 20.72 -10.77 -20.70
CA TYR A 540 20.39 -12.20 -20.81
C TYR A 540 20.61 -12.92 -19.49
N THR A 541 21.77 -12.68 -18.87
CA THR A 541 22.08 -13.30 -17.58
C THR A 541 21.22 -12.70 -16.47
N LYS A 542 20.89 -11.40 -16.51
CA LYS A 542 19.96 -10.79 -15.52
C LYS A 542 18.58 -11.43 -15.60
N ALA A 543 18.07 -11.65 -16.81
CA ALA A 543 16.74 -12.21 -16.99
C ALA A 543 16.62 -13.61 -16.35
N HIS A 544 17.72 -14.36 -16.22
CA HIS A 544 17.74 -15.66 -15.54
C HIS A 544 17.95 -15.58 -14.03
N TYR A 545 18.26 -14.41 -13.48
CA TYR A 545 18.49 -14.20 -12.05
C TYR A 545 17.21 -14.30 -11.20
N ILE A 546 16.03 -14.21 -11.83
CA ILE A 546 14.72 -14.29 -11.16
C ILE A 546 14.10 -15.67 -11.35
N TRP A 547 13.39 -16.20 -10.34
CA TRP A 547 12.69 -17.48 -10.45
C TRP A 547 11.27 -17.31 -11.00
N ASN A 548 11.04 -17.69 -12.27
CA ASN A 548 9.71 -17.76 -12.86
C ASN A 548 9.71 -18.73 -14.07
N GLU A 549 9.00 -19.86 -13.95
CA GLU A 549 9.00 -20.93 -14.97
C GLU A 549 8.54 -20.44 -16.35
N LYS A 550 7.49 -19.61 -16.40
CA LYS A 550 6.95 -19.08 -17.66
C LYS A 550 7.91 -18.06 -18.28
N TRP A 551 8.56 -17.23 -17.46
CA TRP A 551 9.60 -16.31 -17.91
C TRP A 551 10.77 -17.04 -18.57
N TYR A 552 11.23 -18.16 -18.01
CA TYR A 552 12.33 -18.94 -18.60
C TYR A 552 11.99 -19.50 -19.98
N GLN A 553 10.73 -19.84 -20.24
CA GLN A 553 10.27 -20.23 -21.59
C GLN A 553 10.23 -19.04 -22.55
N PHE A 554 10.05 -17.83 -22.01
CA PHE A 554 9.95 -16.58 -22.75
C PHE A 554 11.31 -16.01 -23.17
N ILE A 555 12.34 -16.17 -22.33
CA ILE A 555 13.66 -15.59 -22.56
C ILE A 555 14.25 -15.99 -23.93
N PRO A 556 14.25 -17.28 -24.35
CA PRO A 556 14.81 -17.67 -25.64
C PRO A 556 14.08 -17.07 -26.84
N LEU A 557 12.84 -16.62 -26.67
CA LEU A 557 12.06 -15.97 -27.72
C LEU A 557 12.45 -14.50 -27.88
N ALA A 558 12.79 -13.83 -26.77
CA ALA A 558 13.00 -12.38 -26.71
C ALA A 558 14.49 -11.95 -26.69
N PHE A 559 15.39 -12.76 -26.16
CA PHE A 559 16.79 -12.38 -25.92
C PHE A 559 17.76 -13.14 -26.82
N PRO A 560 18.88 -12.52 -27.24
CA PRO A 560 20.03 -13.26 -27.75
C PRO A 560 20.64 -14.15 -26.65
N LEU A 561 21.05 -15.37 -27.02
CA LEU A 561 21.48 -16.40 -26.08
C LEU A 561 22.99 -16.29 -25.77
N TYR A 562 23.33 -16.35 -24.48
CA TYR A 562 24.71 -16.35 -23.96
C TYR A 562 24.85 -17.46 -22.90
N GLU A 563 24.77 -18.71 -23.34
CA GLU A 563 24.69 -19.89 -22.46
C GLU A 563 25.93 -20.12 -21.59
N ASN A 564 27.13 -19.85 -22.13
CA ASN A 564 28.36 -20.02 -21.37
C ASN A 564 28.46 -18.95 -20.29
N GLU A 565 28.12 -17.71 -20.63
CA GLU A 565 28.08 -16.57 -19.72
C GLU A 565 27.02 -16.80 -18.63
N LEU A 566 25.84 -17.34 -19.00
CA LEU A 566 24.80 -17.70 -18.04
C LEU A 566 25.29 -18.78 -17.06
N LYS A 567 25.94 -19.85 -17.53
CA LYS A 567 26.52 -20.87 -16.64
C LYS A 567 27.55 -20.29 -15.69
N THR A 568 28.42 -19.42 -16.20
CA THR A 568 29.43 -18.75 -15.37
C THR A 568 28.79 -17.84 -14.32
N GLU A 569 27.83 -17.02 -14.72
CA GLU A 569 27.09 -16.12 -13.83
C GLU A 569 26.27 -16.89 -12.80
N ALA A 570 25.58 -17.97 -13.18
CA ALA A 570 24.85 -18.82 -12.25
C ALA A 570 25.77 -19.44 -11.18
N ALA A 571 26.95 -19.91 -11.58
CA ALA A 571 27.96 -20.41 -10.64
C ALA A 571 28.49 -19.30 -9.71
N LEU A 572 28.60 -18.06 -10.19
CA LEU A 572 28.92 -16.90 -9.36
C LEU A 572 27.82 -16.63 -8.34
N TRP A 573 26.55 -16.65 -8.75
CA TRP A 573 25.43 -16.36 -7.87
C TRP A 573 25.29 -17.40 -6.75
N GLU A 574 25.59 -18.66 -7.06
CA GLU A 574 25.57 -19.75 -6.07
C GLU A 574 26.73 -19.62 -5.06
N LYS A 575 27.94 -19.30 -5.54
CA LYS A 575 29.18 -19.34 -4.73
C LYS A 575 29.55 -18.01 -4.08
N LEU A 576 29.06 -16.91 -4.63
CA LEU A 576 29.24 -15.54 -4.16
C LEU A 576 27.88 -14.82 -4.15
N PRO A 577 26.91 -15.28 -3.34
CA PRO A 577 25.61 -14.64 -3.27
C PRO A 577 25.76 -13.21 -2.75
N ASP A 578 25.45 -12.25 -3.63
CA ASP A 578 25.38 -10.82 -3.34
C ASP A 578 26.72 -10.19 -2.87
N PRO A 579 27.69 -9.95 -3.80
CA PRO A 579 28.98 -9.34 -3.49
C PRO A 579 28.83 -7.86 -3.10
N GLY A 580 28.24 -7.62 -1.92
CA GLY A 580 27.88 -6.30 -1.40
C GLY A 580 26.95 -6.27 -0.19
N ASP A 581 26.36 -7.40 0.25
CA ASP A 581 25.52 -7.43 1.46
C ASP A 581 26.38 -7.37 2.74
N ALA A 582 26.00 -6.48 3.66
CA ALA A 582 26.65 -6.25 4.96
C ALA A 582 26.67 -7.48 5.88
N ARG A 583 25.90 -8.54 5.59
CA ARG A 583 26.00 -9.83 6.31
C ARG A 583 27.38 -10.51 6.20
N TRP A 584 28.22 -10.08 5.25
CA TRP A 584 29.62 -10.53 5.10
C TRP A 584 30.67 -9.43 5.36
N ALA A 585 30.25 -8.24 5.80
CA ALA A 585 31.13 -7.09 6.04
C ALA A 585 31.95 -7.16 7.34
N SER A 586 31.90 -8.27 8.08
CA SER A 586 32.63 -8.42 9.35
C SER A 586 34.08 -8.89 9.22
N ILE A 587 34.70 -8.84 8.03
CA ILE A 587 36.14 -9.11 7.86
C ILE A 587 36.88 -7.78 7.60
N PRO A 588 37.56 -7.21 8.61
CA PRO A 588 38.10 -5.85 8.56
C PRO A 588 39.48 -5.79 7.88
N ALA A 589 39.56 -6.11 6.57
CA ALA A 589 40.87 -6.15 5.89
C ALA A 589 40.96 -5.52 4.49
N PHE A 590 39.89 -5.01 3.87
CA PHE A 590 40.02 -4.49 2.50
C PHE A 590 39.34 -3.13 2.29
N SER A 591 40.15 -2.08 2.27
CA SER A 591 39.86 -0.85 1.52
C SER A 591 39.78 -1.20 0.03
N ARG A 592 38.64 -0.95 -0.62
CA ARG A 592 38.35 -1.36 -2.02
C ARG A 592 38.37 -0.17 -2.97
N SER A 593 39.20 -0.20 -4.02
CA SER A 593 39.18 0.81 -5.09
C SER A 593 37.83 0.78 -5.83
N GLY A 594 37.34 1.94 -6.26
CA GLY A 594 36.06 2.07 -6.98
C GLY A 594 34.79 2.11 -6.11
N SER A 595 34.90 1.96 -4.78
CA SER A 595 33.77 2.13 -3.84
C SER A 595 33.45 3.60 -3.53
N VAL A 596 34.23 4.52 -4.10
CA VAL A 596 34.12 5.97 -3.90
C VAL A 596 34.01 6.59 -5.30
N PRO A 597 33.08 7.53 -5.53
CA PRO A 597 33.01 8.27 -6.79
C PRO A 597 34.39 8.82 -7.18
N SER A 598 34.67 8.94 -8.48
CA SER A 598 35.99 9.37 -8.97
C SER A 598 36.45 10.67 -8.31
N ALA A 599 37.76 10.85 -8.13
CA ALA A 599 38.30 12.06 -7.50
C ALA A 599 37.84 13.33 -8.22
N THR A 600 37.65 13.25 -9.55
CA THR A 600 37.06 14.30 -10.38
C THR A 600 35.59 14.57 -10.04
N TRP A 601 34.78 13.54 -9.84
CA TRP A 601 33.38 13.65 -9.43
C TRP A 601 33.23 14.23 -8.02
N MET A 602 34.10 13.80 -7.10
CA MET A 602 34.17 14.30 -5.71
C MET A 602 34.65 15.76 -5.68
N ALA A 603 35.67 16.12 -6.46
CA ALA A 603 36.20 17.48 -6.55
C ALA A 603 35.20 18.45 -7.18
N GLN A 604 34.43 18.02 -8.19
CA GLN A 604 33.34 18.82 -8.77
C GLN A 604 32.18 19.07 -7.80
N ARG A 605 32.12 18.34 -6.68
CA ARG A 605 31.01 18.34 -5.71
C ARG A 605 31.42 18.64 -4.26
N ALA A 606 32.70 18.92 -4.02
CA ALA A 606 33.20 19.29 -2.71
C ALA A 606 32.54 20.59 -2.23
N GLY A 607 31.86 20.54 -1.08
CA GLY A 607 31.13 21.68 -0.49
C GLY A 607 29.68 21.85 -0.93
N ARG A 608 29.09 20.87 -1.65
CA ARG A 608 27.68 20.90 -2.09
C ARG A 608 26.84 19.93 -1.27
N GLU A 609 25.63 20.35 -0.87
CA GLU A 609 24.67 19.46 -0.20
C GLU A 609 24.05 18.47 -1.21
N LEU A 610 23.56 17.31 -0.76
CA LEU A 610 22.88 16.31 -1.61
C LEU A 610 21.68 16.89 -2.39
N ILE A 611 21.09 17.97 -1.87
CA ILE A 611 20.00 18.77 -2.45
C ILE A 611 20.45 19.60 -3.67
N ASP A 612 21.75 19.85 -3.80
CA ASP A 612 22.37 20.76 -4.78
C ASP A 612 22.91 20.02 -6.02
N LEU A 613 22.72 18.69 -6.08
CA LEU A 613 23.12 17.83 -7.21
C LEU A 613 22.49 18.26 -8.56
N TRP A 614 21.43 19.09 -8.52
CA TRP A 614 20.63 19.50 -9.69
C TRP A 614 20.66 21.00 -10.00
N ALA A 615 21.39 21.83 -9.24
CA ALA A 615 21.53 23.27 -9.52
C ALA A 615 22.56 23.59 -10.62
N ILE A 616 23.08 22.57 -11.31
CA ILE A 616 24.13 22.74 -12.32
C ILE A 616 23.53 23.36 -13.61
N PRO A 617 23.98 24.55 -14.04
CA PRO A 617 23.43 25.23 -15.23
C PRO A 617 23.58 24.42 -16.53
N SER A 618 24.54 23.49 -16.61
CA SER A 618 24.71 22.60 -17.76
C SER A 618 23.66 21.47 -17.85
N LEU A 619 23.00 21.14 -16.74
CA LEU A 619 21.86 20.22 -16.70
C LEU A 619 20.53 20.97 -16.91
N GLN A 620 20.37 22.17 -16.34
CA GLN A 620 19.16 22.99 -16.53
C GLN A 620 19.01 23.53 -17.97
N SER A 621 20.11 23.85 -18.66
CA SER A 621 20.08 24.45 -20.01
C SER A 621 19.60 23.53 -21.14
N ARG A 622 19.34 22.25 -20.87
CA ARG A 622 18.76 21.29 -21.84
C ARG A 622 17.31 20.89 -21.51
N ILE A 623 16.72 21.40 -20.43
CA ILE A 623 15.49 20.85 -19.83
C ILE A 623 14.27 21.79 -19.94
N ILE A 624 14.40 23.01 -20.46
CA ILE A 624 13.24 23.89 -20.65
C ILE A 624 12.85 23.94 -22.14
N PRO A 625 11.75 23.31 -22.59
CA PRO A 625 11.10 23.77 -23.80
C PRO A 625 10.67 25.21 -23.55
N GLN A 626 11.17 26.13 -24.38
CA GLN A 626 10.74 27.52 -24.37
C GLN A 626 9.21 27.60 -24.30
N LYS A 627 8.71 28.44 -23.39
CA LYS A 627 7.31 28.83 -23.28
C LYS A 627 6.71 29.07 -24.67
N VAL A 628 5.67 28.31 -25.00
CA VAL A 628 4.76 28.67 -26.10
C VAL A 628 3.88 29.80 -25.57
N HIS A 629 3.91 30.92 -26.28
CA HIS A 629 3.03 32.08 -26.08
C HIS A 629 1.60 31.77 -26.50
#